data_AF-A0A4U3CDL7-F1
#
_entry.id   AF-A0A4U3CDL7-F1
#
_cell.length_a   1.000
_cell.length_b   1.000
_cell.length_c   1.000
_cell.angle_alpha   90.00
_cell.angle_beta   90.00
_cell.angle_gamma   90.00
#
_symmetry.space_group_name_H-M   'P 1'
#
loop_
_entity.id
_entity.type
_entity.pdbx_description
1 polymer ?
#
loop_
_entity_poly.entity_id
_entity_poly.type
_entity_poly.pdbx_seq_one_letter_code
_entity_poly.pdbx_strand_id
1 'polypeptide(L)'
;MINEQLATVRRYKRAEVAEVLNIPDTWLKRWVTARCIPHQRSGDPNGKQQRGVWFTAGDILAIGRLLPELMTPRQAKRAAAPDTHCAAPDAPEPLTADVLDEWASIGLH
;
A
#
# COMPACT_ATOMS: atom_id res chain seq x y z
N MET A 1 -17.39 -15.97 11.45
CA MET A 1 -16.12 -15.75 12.16
C MET A 1 -15.00 -16.51 11.43
N ILE A 2 -14.54 -16.01 10.27
CA ILE A 2 -13.59 -16.72 9.38
C ILE A 2 -12.54 -15.77 8.79
N ASN A 3 -12.93 -14.54 8.40
CA ASN A 3 -12.02 -13.62 7.70
C ASN A 3 -10.86 -13.08 8.57
N GLU A 4 -11.09 -12.79 9.86
CA GLU A 4 -10.04 -12.27 10.75
C GLU A 4 -8.98 -13.33 11.09
N GLN A 5 -9.37 -14.60 11.23
CA GLN A 5 -8.41 -15.69 11.47
C GLN A 5 -7.63 -16.07 10.21
N LEU A 6 -8.22 -15.91 9.02
CA LEU A 6 -7.51 -16.09 7.75
C LEU A 6 -6.49 -14.98 7.50
N ALA A 7 -6.76 -13.74 7.94
CA ALA A 7 -5.83 -12.63 7.81
C ALA A 7 -4.51 -12.87 8.56
N THR A 8 -4.54 -13.62 9.65
CA THR A 8 -3.35 -14.02 10.43
C THR A 8 -2.49 -15.07 9.71
N VAL A 9 -3.09 -15.91 8.86
CA VAL A 9 -2.38 -16.98 8.12
C VAL A 9 -2.00 -16.56 6.69
N ARG A 10 -2.62 -15.49 6.17
CA ARG A 10 -2.32 -14.95 4.84
C ARG A 10 -0.88 -14.45 4.77
N ARG A 11 -0.18 -14.89 3.71
CA ARG A 11 1.13 -14.37 3.32
C ARG A 11 0.95 -13.25 2.32
N TYR A 12 1.54 -12.10 2.61
CA TYR A 12 1.57 -10.93 1.74
C TYR A 12 2.90 -10.84 1.02
N LYS A 13 2.85 -10.57 -0.29
CA LYS A 13 4.02 -10.23 -1.09
C LYS A 13 4.41 -8.78 -0.82
N ARG A 14 5.66 -8.44 -1.15
CA ARG A 14 6.21 -7.10 -0.95
C ARG A 14 5.35 -5.98 -1.58
N ALA A 15 4.86 -6.19 -2.81
CA ALA A 15 4.00 -5.24 -3.50
C ALA A 15 2.68 -4.99 -2.76
N GLU A 16 2.01 -6.05 -2.28
CA GLU A 16 0.77 -5.93 -1.50
C GLU A 16 1.00 -5.16 -0.19
N VAL A 17 2.14 -5.39 0.48
CA VAL A 17 2.48 -4.63 1.70
C VAL A 17 2.72 -3.16 1.39
N ALA A 18 3.38 -2.85 0.27
CA ALA A 18 3.64 -1.49 -0.17
C ALA A 18 2.34 -0.73 -0.45
N GLU A 19 1.37 -1.39 -1.09
CA GLU A 19 0.01 -0.85 -1.31
C GLU A 19 -0.73 -0.62 0.01
N VAL A 20 -0.74 -1.61 0.91
CA VAL A 20 -1.42 -1.49 2.22
C VAL A 20 -0.85 -0.34 3.06
N LEU A 21 0.46 -0.13 3.00
CA LEU A 21 1.14 0.93 3.74
C LEU A 21 1.21 2.26 2.97
N ASN A 22 0.67 2.34 1.76
CA ASN A 22 0.75 3.49 0.86
C ASN A 22 2.18 4.05 0.70
N ILE A 23 3.14 3.16 0.41
CA ILE A 23 4.55 3.51 0.21
C ILE A 23 5.12 2.88 -1.05
N PRO A 24 6.21 3.42 -1.63
CA PRO A 24 6.88 2.78 -2.75
C PRO A 24 7.46 1.41 -2.40
N ASP A 25 7.22 0.39 -3.24
CA ASP A 25 7.80 -0.95 -3.10
C ASP A 25 9.35 -0.94 -3.03
N THR A 26 9.97 0.06 -3.67
CA THR A 26 11.43 0.26 -3.63
C THR A 26 11.96 0.55 -2.22
N TRP A 27 11.18 1.20 -1.35
CA TRP A 27 11.55 1.44 0.03
C TRP A 27 11.49 0.15 0.83
N LEU A 28 10.40 -0.62 0.67
CA LEU A 28 10.28 -1.93 1.31
C LEU A 28 11.42 -2.85 0.89
N LYS A 29 11.80 -2.87 -0.40
CA LYS A 29 12.96 -3.62 -0.90
C LYS A 29 14.25 -3.24 -0.18
N ARG A 30 14.51 -1.94 -0.02
CA ARG A 30 15.71 -1.42 0.66
C ARG A 30 15.72 -1.81 2.13
N TRP A 31 14.59 -1.67 2.83
CA TRP A 31 14.47 -2.01 4.24
C TRP A 31 14.59 -3.52 4.51
N VAL A 32 14.00 -4.37 3.67
CA VAL A 32 14.20 -5.84 3.72
C VAL A 32 15.68 -6.19 3.52
N THR A 33 16.35 -5.54 2.58
CA THR A 33 17.77 -5.79 2.29
C THR A 33 18.65 -5.37 3.46
N ALA A 34 18.36 -4.21 4.06
CA ALA A 34 19.03 -3.70 5.25
C ALA A 34 18.64 -4.44 6.54
N ARG A 35 17.66 -5.35 6.49
CA ARG A 35 17.15 -6.13 7.63
C ARG A 35 16.63 -5.26 8.79
N CYS A 36 16.12 -4.07 8.48
CA CYS A 36 15.61 -3.12 9.48
C CYS A 36 14.09 -3.17 9.65
N ILE A 37 13.42 -4.13 9.01
CA ILE A 37 11.99 -4.38 9.18
C ILE A 37 11.70 -5.87 9.38
N PRO A 38 10.63 -6.22 10.10
CA PRO A 38 10.18 -7.60 10.22
C PRO A 38 9.79 -8.14 8.84
N HIS A 39 10.26 -9.34 8.53
CA HIS A 39 9.98 -10.02 7.27
C HIS A 39 10.22 -11.52 7.44
N GLN A 40 9.50 -12.32 6.68
CA GLN A 40 9.67 -13.77 6.65
C GLN A 40 10.38 -14.16 5.37
N ARG A 41 11.25 -15.17 5.45
CA ARG A 41 11.96 -15.71 4.30
C ARG A 41 11.57 -17.17 4.12
N SER A 42 11.29 -17.56 2.89
CA SER A 42 11.16 -18.97 2.55
C SER A 42 12.51 -19.53 2.09
N GLY A 43 12.82 -20.75 2.49
CA GLY A 43 14.07 -21.45 2.16
C GLY A 43 14.90 -21.83 3.39
N ASP A 44 15.80 -22.78 3.20
CA ASP A 44 16.76 -23.21 4.23
C ASP A 44 17.68 -22.03 4.59
N PRO A 45 17.82 -21.65 5.88
CA PRO A 45 18.78 -20.63 6.31
C PRO A 45 20.23 -20.96 5.92
N ASN A 46 20.55 -22.24 5.70
CA ASN A 46 21.85 -22.75 5.25
C ASN A 46 21.87 -23.10 3.74
N GLY A 47 20.73 -22.97 3.06
CA GLY A 47 20.61 -23.24 1.63
C GLY A 47 21.17 -22.09 0.80
N LYS A 48 21.85 -22.41 -0.30
CA LYS A 48 22.46 -21.42 -1.23
C LYS A 48 21.46 -20.41 -1.84
N GLN A 49 20.15 -20.65 -1.73
CA GLN A 49 19.11 -19.74 -2.25
C GLN A 49 17.92 -19.66 -1.28
N GLN A 50 17.81 -18.54 -0.56
CA GLN A 50 16.55 -18.17 0.10
C GLN A 50 15.53 -17.79 -0.98
N ARG A 51 14.46 -18.57 -1.09
CA ARG A 51 13.41 -18.40 -2.09
C ARG A 51 12.33 -17.46 -1.57
N GLY A 52 12.52 -16.16 -1.75
CA GLY A 52 11.45 -15.15 -1.61
C GLY A 52 11.21 -14.62 -0.19
N VAL A 53 10.69 -13.40 -0.14
CA VAL A 53 10.33 -12.67 1.08
C VAL A 53 8.82 -12.47 1.11
N TRP A 54 8.21 -12.75 2.26
CA TRP A 54 6.78 -12.56 2.50
C TRP A 54 6.55 -11.95 3.88
N PHE A 55 5.33 -11.48 4.11
CA PHE A 55 4.93 -10.78 5.32
C PHE A 55 3.62 -11.35 5.86
N THR A 56 3.43 -11.25 7.16
CA THR A 56 2.16 -11.50 7.84
C THR A 56 1.41 -10.20 8.08
N ALA A 57 0.12 -10.26 8.44
CA ALA A 57 -0.61 -9.09 8.92
C ALA A 57 0.08 -8.43 10.13
N GLY A 58 0.70 -9.22 11.02
CA GLY A 58 1.48 -8.71 12.15
C GLY A 58 2.72 -7.92 11.70
N ASP A 59 3.44 -8.42 10.69
CA ASP A 59 4.59 -7.71 10.13
C ASP A 59 4.18 -6.37 9.51
N ILE A 60 3.05 -6.31 8.80
CA ILE A 60 2.52 -5.07 8.21
C ILE A 60 2.24 -4.03 9.31
N LEU A 61 1.56 -4.43 10.39
CA LEU A 61 1.26 -3.55 11.51
C LEU A 61 2.54 -3.06 12.20
N ALA A 62 3.52 -3.94 12.38
CA ALA A 62 4.81 -3.58 12.96
C ALA A 62 5.58 -2.60 12.07
N ILE A 63 5.61 -2.82 10.74
CA ILE A 63 6.22 -1.89 9.79
C ILE A 63 5.51 -0.53 9.85
N GLY A 64 4.18 -0.51 9.88
CA GLY A 64 3.39 0.72 10.01
C GLY A 64 3.78 1.56 11.22
N ARG A 65 4.09 0.91 12.36
CA ARG A 65 4.59 1.59 13.58
C ARG A 65 6.03 2.11 13.43
N LEU A 66 6.86 1.43 12.66
CA LEU A 66 8.26 1.81 12.40
C LEU A 66 8.39 2.89 11.32
N LEU A 67 7.34 3.18 10.53
CA LEU A 67 7.41 4.15 9.43
C LEU A 67 8.02 5.50 9.83
N PRO A 68 7.67 6.12 10.98
CA PRO A 68 8.27 7.40 11.39
C PRO A 68 9.79 7.32 11.61
N GLU A 69 10.31 6.16 12.02
CA GLU A 69 11.75 5.95 12.26
C GLU A 69 12.49 5.57 10.97
N LEU A 70 11.82 4.85 10.07
CA LEU A 70 12.38 4.38 8.80
C LEU A 70 12.45 5.46 7.71
N MET A 71 11.64 6.50 7.85
CA MET A 71 11.48 7.54 6.84
C MET A 71 12.23 8.81 7.26
N THR A 72 12.96 9.39 6.31
CA THR A 72 13.41 10.78 6.46
C THR A 72 12.20 11.73 6.40
N PRO A 73 12.29 12.96 6.95
CA PRO A 73 11.19 13.92 6.92
C PRO A 73 10.63 14.18 5.50
N ARG A 74 11.52 14.15 4.49
CA ARG A 74 11.14 14.29 3.07
C ARG A 74 10.34 13.09 2.55
N GLN A 75 10.62 11.90 3.03
CA GLN A 75 9.89 10.68 2.68
C GLN A 75 8.53 10.61 3.38
N ALA A 76 8.46 10.99 4.65
CA ALA A 76 7.20 11.11 5.40
C ALA A 76 6.22 12.06 4.70
N LYS A 77 6.71 13.23 4.26
CA LYS A 77 5.91 14.19 3.49
C LYS A 77 5.41 13.64 2.15
N ARG A 78 6.19 12.76 1.49
CA ARG A 78 5.78 12.14 0.22
C ARG A 78 4.73 11.05 0.41
N ALA A 79 4.80 10.27 1.49
CA ALA A 79 3.79 9.24 1.77
C ALA A 79 2.48 9.83 2.35
N ALA A 80 2.57 10.98 3.03
CA ALA A 80 1.42 11.71 3.54
C ALA A 80 0.75 12.59 2.47
N ALA A 81 1.41 12.83 1.34
CA ALA A 81 0.77 13.51 0.22
C ALA A 81 -0.26 12.53 -0.38
N PRO A 82 -1.56 12.88 -0.44
CA PRO A 82 -2.48 12.14 -1.26
C PRO A 82 -1.94 12.19 -2.70
N ASP A 83 -1.87 11.04 -3.37
CA ASP A 83 -1.33 10.91 -4.72
C ASP A 83 -1.87 12.01 -5.64
N THR A 84 -1.12 13.10 -5.77
CA THR A 84 -1.37 14.17 -6.75
C THR A 84 -0.64 13.80 -8.04
N HIS A 85 -0.75 12.53 -8.42
CA HIS A 85 -0.24 12.02 -9.68
C HIS A 85 -1.26 11.12 -10.37
N CYS A 86 -2.42 11.73 -10.62
CA CYS A 86 -3.01 11.76 -11.95
C CYS A 86 -3.12 13.22 -12.40
N ALA A 87 -2.01 13.83 -12.79
CA ALA A 87 -2.07 15.00 -13.65
C ALA A 87 -2.23 14.48 -15.09
N ALA A 88 -3.48 14.17 -15.47
CA ALA A 88 -3.89 14.31 -16.86
C ALA A 88 -4.19 15.81 -17.06
N PRO A 89 -3.57 16.49 -18.05
CA PRO A 89 -3.99 17.84 -18.41
C PRO A 89 -5.16 17.70 -19.37
N ASP A 90 -6.35 17.47 -18.83
CA ASP A 90 -7.61 17.83 -19.47
C ASP A 90 -8.66 17.88 -18.38
N ALA A 91 -9.01 19.10 -17.99
CA ALA A 91 -10.21 19.33 -17.20
C ALA A 91 -11.41 18.94 -18.06
N PRO A 92 -12.29 18.02 -17.64
CA PRO A 92 -13.67 18.12 -18.08
C PRO A 92 -14.23 19.36 -17.38
N GLU A 93 -14.76 20.28 -18.18
CA GLU A 93 -15.42 21.51 -17.75
C GLU A 93 -16.29 21.30 -16.50
N PRO A 94 -16.38 22.29 -15.59
CA PRO A 94 -17.28 22.19 -14.46
C PRO A 94 -18.70 21.95 -14.97
N LEU A 95 -19.27 20.80 -14.60
CA LEU A 95 -20.66 20.43 -14.89
C LEU A 95 -21.57 21.59 -14.48
N THR A 96 -22.14 22.26 -15.49
CA THR A 96 -23.12 23.33 -15.32
C THR A 96 -24.40 22.75 -14.70
N ALA A 97 -25.15 23.60 -13.99
CA ALA A 97 -26.36 23.20 -13.27
C ALA A 97 -27.38 22.44 -14.14
N ASP A 98 -27.34 22.63 -15.46
CA ASP A 98 -28.20 21.96 -16.44
C ASP A 98 -27.99 20.43 -16.48
N VAL A 99 -26.78 19.93 -16.19
CA VAL A 99 -26.49 18.49 -16.20
C VAL A 99 -27.04 17.79 -14.95
N LEU A 100 -27.17 18.50 -13.82
CA LEU A 100 -27.73 17.90 -12.60
C LEU A 100 -29.26 17.76 -12.68
N ASP A 101 -29.94 18.62 -13.44
CA ASP A 101 -31.39 18.58 -13.61
C ASP A 101 -31.85 17.42 -14.51
N GLU A 102 -31.02 17.02 -15.48
CA GLU A 102 -31.28 15.86 -16.35
C GLU A 102 -31.23 14.55 -15.57
N TRP A 103 -30.34 14.43 -14.58
CA TRP A 103 -30.20 13.22 -13.75
C TRP A 103 -31.34 13.07 -12.73
N ALA A 104 -31.95 14.18 -12.30
CA ALA A 104 -33.14 14.16 -11.45
C ALA A 104 -34.39 13.63 -12.19
N SER A 105 -34.42 13.78 -13.52
CA SER A 105 -35.55 13.34 -14.35
C SER A 105 -35.49 11.86 -14.75
N ILE A 106 -34.32 11.22 -14.68
CA ILE A 106 -34.13 9.81 -15.11
C ILE A 106 -34.50 8.81 -13.99
N GLY A 107 -34.66 9.26 -12.74
CA GLY A 107 -34.98 8.42 -11.58
C GLY A 107 -36.47 8.14 -11.34
N LEU A 108 -37.37 8.52 -12.26
CA LEU A 108 -38.81 8.37 -12.10
C LEU A 108 -39.42 7.66 -13.30
N HIS A 109 -39.19 6.35 -13.39
CA HIS A 109 -40.03 5.44 -14.17
C HIS A 109 -40.09 4.05 -13.55
#